data_AF-A0AAV0W9I3-F1
#
_entry.id   AF-A0AAV0W9I3-F1
#
_cell.length_a   1.000
_cell.length_b   1.000
_cell.length_c   1.000
_cell.angle_alpha   90.00
_cell.angle_beta   90.00
_cell.angle_gamma   90.00
#
_symmetry.space_group_name_H-M   'P 1'
#
loop_
_entity.id
_entity.type
_entity.pdbx_description
1 polymer ?
#
loop_
_entity_poly.entity_id
_entity_poly.type
_entity_poly.pdbx_seq_one_letter_code
_entity_poly.pdbx_strand_id
1 'polypeptide(L)'
;MNLEQKKIVVCGSFLLMSEEFKKLKSIMDNKKNKKCKTRRWWMISLNKSRLRYDGSDMLEDLRREPSGKFENFCRMSATDFEYLINKVGPLIVKTDTTMRKAIPVQERLAVTLRFLATGDSFKSLSFLFKISSQTVSRCVHETCIALIEILKYEIKVSNSKII
;
A
#
# COMPACT_ATOMS: atom_id res chain seq x y z
N MET A 1 46.67 -1.67 -17.31
CA MET A 1 45.49 -2.37 -17.86
C MET A 1 45.28 -1.87 -19.28
N ASN A 2 45.52 -2.73 -20.28
CA ASN A 2 45.53 -2.33 -21.69
C ASN A 2 44.11 -1.99 -22.18
N LEU A 3 44.01 -1.14 -23.20
CA LEU A 3 42.74 -0.68 -23.78
C LEU A 3 41.85 -1.84 -24.24
N GLU A 4 42.45 -2.93 -24.71
CA GLU A 4 41.75 -4.16 -25.07
C GLU A 4 41.12 -4.86 -23.86
N GLN A 5 41.80 -4.93 -22.72
CA GLN A 5 41.26 -5.52 -21.50
C GLN A 5 40.05 -4.73 -20.99
N LYS A 6 40.07 -3.39 -21.09
CA LYS A 6 38.92 -2.53 -20.76
C LYS A 6 37.72 -2.82 -21.68
N LYS A 7 37.94 -2.98 -22.99
CA LYS A 7 36.87 -3.32 -23.95
C LYS A 7 36.25 -4.69 -23.66
N ILE A 8 37.06 -5.68 -23.29
CA ILE A 8 36.59 -7.04 -22.92
C ILE A 8 35.71 -7.00 -21.67
N VAL A 9 36.09 -6.24 -20.64
CA VAL A 9 35.29 -6.11 -19.40
C VAL A 9 33.95 -5.39 -19.66
N VAL A 10 33.94 -4.35 -20.51
CA VAL A 10 32.70 -3.65 -20.88
C VAL A 10 31.78 -4.54 -21.71
N CYS A 11 32.32 -5.29 -22.69
CA CYS A 11 31.52 -6.26 -23.44
C CYS A 11 30.99 -7.39 -22.54
N GLY A 12 31.81 -7.92 -21.64
CA GLY A 12 31.42 -8.98 -20.71
C GLY A 12 30.31 -8.53 -19.75
N SER A 13 30.43 -7.33 -19.18
CA SER A 13 29.39 -6.74 -18.33
C SER A 13 28.10 -6.46 -19.11
N PHE A 14 28.18 -5.94 -20.35
CA PHE A 14 27.00 -5.73 -21.19
C PHE A 14 26.29 -7.04 -21.54
N LEU A 15 27.03 -8.11 -21.84
CA LEU A 15 26.48 -9.44 -22.13
C LEU A 15 25.74 -10.02 -20.91
N LEU A 16 26.36 -9.97 -19.72
CA LEU A 16 25.73 -10.43 -18.48
C LEU A 16 24.45 -9.65 -18.15
N MET A 17 24.47 -8.31 -18.30
CA MET A 17 23.28 -7.49 -18.10
C MET A 17 22.17 -7.86 -19.10
N SER A 18 22.50 -8.09 -20.37
CA SER A 18 21.52 -8.49 -21.39
C SER A 18 20.84 -9.83 -21.08
N GLU A 19 21.57 -10.74 -20.44
CA GLU A 19 21.12 -12.08 -20.08
C GLU A 19 20.21 -12.05 -18.84
N GLU A 20 20.57 -11.23 -17.84
CA GLU A 20 19.73 -10.93 -16.69
C GLU A 20 18.42 -10.26 -17.10
N PHE A 21 18.45 -9.28 -18.02
CA PHE A 21 17.26 -8.62 -18.55
C PHE A 21 16.31 -9.61 -19.26
N LYS A 22 16.85 -10.55 -20.05
CA LYS A 22 16.06 -11.62 -20.68
C LYS A 22 15.39 -12.53 -19.64
N LYS A 23 16.13 -12.89 -18.58
CA LYS A 23 15.62 -13.70 -17.46
C LYS A 23 14.52 -12.98 -16.68
N LEU A 24 14.67 -11.69 -16.42
CA LEU A 24 13.66 -10.86 -15.76
C LEU A 24 12.38 -10.73 -16.60
N LYS A 25 12.54 -10.52 -17.91
CA LYS A 25 11.42 -10.45 -18.86
C LYS A 25 10.66 -11.77 -18.93
N SER A 26 11.34 -12.91 -18.96
CA SER A 26 10.70 -14.23 -18.96
C SER A 26 9.93 -14.52 -17.65
N ILE A 27 10.46 -14.09 -16.50
CA ILE A 27 9.75 -14.17 -15.21
C ILE A 27 8.48 -13.31 -15.22
N MET A 28 8.55 -12.10 -15.77
CA MET A 28 7.41 -11.20 -15.90
C MET A 28 6.34 -11.75 -16.86
N ASP A 29 6.74 -12.31 -18.00
CA ASP A 29 5.82 -12.86 -18.99
C ASP A 29 5.17 -14.17 -18.49
N ASN A 30 5.89 -15.01 -17.75
CA ASN A 30 5.31 -16.16 -17.06
C ASN A 30 4.28 -15.78 -15.99
N LYS A 31 4.45 -14.61 -15.35
CA LYS A 31 3.46 -14.08 -14.39
C LYS A 31 2.17 -13.65 -15.10
N LYS A 32 2.26 -13.17 -16.34
CA LYS A 32 1.09 -12.80 -17.18
C LYS A 32 0.32 -14.01 -17.71
N ASN A 33 1.00 -15.11 -18.06
CA ASN A 33 0.39 -16.31 -18.64
C ASN A 33 -0.22 -17.30 -17.63
N LYS A 34 -0.24 -16.96 -16.34
CA LYS A 34 -0.84 -17.84 -15.32
C LYS A 34 -2.37 -17.80 -15.46
N LYS A 35 -2.98 -18.91 -15.93
CA LYS A 35 -4.44 -19.05 -16.03
C LYS A 35 -5.10 -18.65 -14.70
N CYS A 36 -5.96 -17.63 -14.72
CA CYS A 36 -6.74 -17.24 -13.55
C CYS A 36 -7.71 -18.37 -13.23
N LYS A 37 -7.51 -19.05 -12.10
CA LYS A 37 -8.47 -20.04 -11.60
C LYS A 37 -9.83 -19.35 -11.41
N THR A 38 -10.89 -19.98 -11.87
CA THR A 38 -12.26 -19.53 -11.58
C THR A 38 -12.44 -19.51 -10.08
N ARG A 39 -12.82 -18.34 -9.54
CA ARG A 39 -12.98 -18.20 -8.09
C ARG A 39 -14.24 -18.96 -7.68
N ARG A 40 -14.13 -19.84 -6.68
CA ARG A 40 -15.30 -20.49 -6.06
C ARG A 40 -16.34 -19.47 -5.59
N TRP A 41 -15.88 -18.30 -5.15
CA TRP A 41 -16.71 -17.20 -4.69
C TRP A 41 -16.20 -15.87 -5.25
N TRP A 42 -17.10 -15.05 -5.80
CA TRP A 42 -16.78 -13.68 -6.24
C TRP A 42 -16.37 -12.79 -5.05
N MET A 43 -17.07 -12.90 -3.92
CA MET A 43 -16.74 -12.24 -2.66
C MET A 43 -17.18 -13.11 -1.46
N ILE A 44 -16.34 -13.20 -0.43
CA ILE A 44 -16.64 -13.91 0.82
C ILE A 44 -17.69 -13.13 1.61
N SER A 45 -18.56 -13.82 2.35
CA SER A 45 -19.64 -13.23 3.16
C SER A 45 -19.16 -12.11 4.07
N LEU A 46 -18.02 -12.27 4.76
CA LEU A 46 -17.43 -11.27 5.64
C LEU A 46 -17.22 -9.90 4.95
N ASN A 47 -16.75 -9.93 3.70
CA ASN A 47 -16.51 -8.71 2.92
C ASN A 47 -17.81 -8.15 2.33
N LYS A 48 -18.86 -8.98 2.15
CA LYS A 48 -20.21 -8.51 1.79
C LYS A 48 -20.86 -7.77 2.95
N SER A 49 -20.64 -8.23 4.18
CA SER A 49 -21.13 -7.58 5.41
C SER A 49 -20.31 -6.37 5.83
N ARG A 50 -19.50 -5.79 4.93
CA ARG A 50 -18.65 -4.63 5.25
C ARG A 50 -19.47 -3.45 5.77
N LEU A 51 -20.64 -3.20 5.19
CA LEU A 51 -21.56 -2.12 5.61
C LEU A 51 -22.18 -2.33 6.99
N ARG A 52 -22.02 -3.50 7.60
CA ARG A 52 -22.42 -3.75 8.99
C ARG A 52 -21.19 -3.50 9.85
N TYR A 53 -21.06 -2.29 10.37
CA TYR A 53 -19.92 -1.82 11.16
C TYR A 53 -18.62 -1.86 10.34
N ASP A 54 -18.40 -0.83 9.53
CA ASP A 54 -17.21 -0.73 8.70
C ASP A 54 -16.02 -0.12 9.47
N GLY A 55 -14.88 0.04 8.79
CA GLY A 55 -13.71 0.63 9.43
C GLY A 55 -13.90 2.10 9.76
N SER A 56 -14.79 2.81 9.06
CA SER A 56 -15.11 4.21 9.36
C SER A 56 -15.92 4.32 10.65
N ASP A 57 -16.91 3.44 10.84
CA ASP A 57 -17.67 3.33 12.09
C ASP A 57 -16.74 3.08 13.29
N MET A 58 -15.81 2.12 13.15
CA MET A 58 -14.81 1.82 14.17
C MET A 58 -13.91 3.03 14.49
N LEU A 59 -13.45 3.76 13.47
CA LEU A 59 -12.59 4.94 13.67
C LEU A 59 -13.33 6.07 14.38
N GLU A 60 -14.62 6.24 14.10
CA GLU A 60 -15.46 7.24 14.72
C GLU A 60 -15.72 6.90 16.21
N ASP A 61 -15.97 5.63 16.52
CA ASP A 61 -16.07 5.16 17.92
C ASP A 61 -14.75 5.41 18.68
N LEU A 62 -13.61 5.10 18.06
CA LEU A 62 -12.29 5.37 18.65
C LEU A 62 -12.03 6.86 18.88
N ARG A 63 -12.56 7.73 18.01
CA ARG A 63 -12.41 9.19 18.12
C ARG A 63 -13.27 9.77 19.24
N ARG A 64 -14.45 9.21 19.49
CA ARG A 64 -15.35 9.63 20.59
C ARG A 64 -14.85 9.20 21.96
N GLU A 65 -14.06 8.14 21.99
CA GLU A 65 -13.52 7.57 23.20
C GLU A 65 -12.38 8.44 23.79
N PRO A 66 -12.54 9.00 25.01
CA PRO A 66 -11.57 9.94 25.59
C PRO A 66 -10.26 9.28 26.06
N SER A 67 -10.15 7.95 26.03
CA SER A 67 -8.97 7.21 26.53
C SER A 67 -7.76 7.23 25.58
N GLY A 68 -7.78 8.03 24.52
CA GLY A 68 -6.66 8.15 23.57
C GLY A 68 -6.47 6.92 22.70
N LYS A 69 -7.54 6.14 22.49
CA LYS A 69 -7.48 4.88 21.72
C LYS A 69 -7.27 5.16 20.23
N PHE A 70 -7.78 6.29 19.72
CA PHE A 70 -7.55 6.73 18.36
C PHE A 70 -6.05 6.92 18.08
N GLU A 71 -5.37 7.67 18.94
CA GLU A 71 -3.95 7.97 18.86
C GLU A 71 -3.11 6.70 18.92
N ASN A 72 -3.48 5.77 19.80
CA ASN A 72 -2.83 4.47 19.89
C ASN A 72 -3.04 3.61 18.63
N PHE A 73 -4.22 3.71 18.02
CA PHE A 73 -4.56 2.96 16.82
C PHE A 73 -3.82 3.47 15.57
N CYS A 74 -3.89 4.79 15.32
CA CYS A 74 -3.29 5.45 14.15
C CYS A 74 -1.84 5.93 14.37
N ARG A 75 -1.31 5.91 15.60
CA ARG A 75 -0.04 6.53 16.02
C ARG A 75 0.04 8.02 15.68
N MET A 76 -1.10 8.70 15.74
CA MET A 76 -1.27 10.07 15.27
C MET A 76 -2.54 10.67 15.89
N SER A 77 -2.54 11.98 16.14
CA SER A 77 -3.73 12.69 16.63
C SER A 77 -4.87 12.65 15.61
N ALA A 78 -6.12 12.75 16.10
CA ALA A 78 -7.29 12.84 15.22
C ALA A 78 -7.25 14.06 14.29
N THR A 79 -6.66 15.17 14.74
CA THR A 79 -6.51 16.41 13.97
C THR A 79 -5.51 16.26 12.83
N ASP A 80 -4.35 15.65 13.11
CA ASP A 80 -3.32 15.40 12.07
C ASP A 80 -3.80 14.37 11.05
N PHE A 81 -4.58 13.39 11.51
CA PHE A 81 -5.20 12.39 10.64
C PHE A 81 -6.17 13.04 9.65
N GLU A 82 -7.01 13.97 10.11
CA GLU A 82 -7.94 14.71 9.26
C GLU A 82 -7.20 15.66 8.29
N TYR A 83 -6.15 16.32 8.76
CA TYR A 83 -5.27 17.12 7.90
C TYR A 83 -4.67 16.26 6.77
N LEU A 84 -4.18 15.06 7.09
CA LEU A 84 -3.66 14.13 6.10
C LEU A 84 -4.72 13.63 5.13
N ILE A 85 -5.95 13.35 5.59
CA ILE A 85 -7.06 12.99 4.71
C ILE A 85 -7.31 14.09 3.68
N ASN A 86 -7.34 15.35 4.11
CA ASN A 86 -7.61 16.47 3.22
C ASN A 86 -6.53 16.65 2.14
N LYS A 87 -5.27 16.37 2.47
CA LYS A 87 -4.17 16.42 1.49
C LYS A 87 -4.10 15.19 0.58
N VAL A 88 -4.19 13.99 1.16
CA VAL A 88 -3.98 12.70 0.47
C VAL A 88 -5.23 12.23 -0.27
N GLY A 89 -6.41 12.60 0.23
CA GLY A 89 -7.71 12.19 -0.27
C GLY A 89 -7.87 12.30 -1.79
N PRO A 90 -7.54 13.44 -2.42
CA PRO A 90 -7.63 13.59 -3.88
C PRO A 90 -6.82 12.56 -4.68
N LEU A 91 -5.71 12.04 -4.12
CA LEU A 91 -4.84 11.08 -4.79
C LEU A 91 -5.30 9.62 -4.59
N ILE A 92 -5.93 9.32 -3.45
CA ILE A 92 -6.30 7.93 -3.09
C ILE A 92 -7.79 7.63 -3.19
N VAL A 93 -8.62 8.64 -3.47
CA VAL A 93 -10.06 8.44 -3.66
C VAL A 93 -10.33 7.46 -4.82
N LYS A 94 -11.34 6.61 -4.64
CA LYS A 94 -11.82 5.70 -5.69
C LYS A 94 -13.32 5.87 -5.82
N THR A 95 -13.82 5.67 -7.03
CA THR A 95 -15.24 5.75 -7.34
C THR A 95 -15.93 4.43 -7.02
N ASP A 96 -17.19 4.53 -6.61
CA ASP A 96 -18.05 3.37 -6.47
C ASP A 96 -18.23 2.66 -7.82
N THR A 97 -18.40 1.35 -7.75
CA THR A 97 -18.75 0.52 -8.91
C THR A 97 -20.14 -0.06 -8.70
N THR A 98 -20.81 -0.44 -9.80
CA THR A 98 -22.14 -1.08 -9.76
C THR A 98 -22.19 -2.31 -8.84
N MET A 99 -21.08 -3.04 -8.76
CA MET A 99 -21.00 -4.31 -8.01
C MET A 99 -20.49 -4.13 -6.56
N ARG A 100 -19.77 -3.05 -6.26
CA ARG A 100 -19.15 -2.84 -4.94
C ARG A 100 -18.87 -1.35 -4.69
N LYS A 101 -19.21 -0.89 -3.48
CA LYS A 101 -18.78 0.41 -2.96
C LYS A 101 -17.27 0.47 -2.76
N ALA A 102 -16.69 1.63 -3.05
CA ALA A 102 -15.30 1.93 -2.83
C ALA A 102 -14.94 1.86 -1.34
N ILE A 103 -13.65 1.77 -1.05
CA ILE A 103 -13.16 1.92 0.32
C ILE A 103 -12.96 3.43 0.53
N PRO A 104 -13.61 4.03 1.55
CA PRO A 104 -13.49 5.45 1.81
C PRO A 104 -12.05 5.80 2.17
N VAL A 105 -11.68 7.03 1.89
CA VAL A 105 -10.32 7.56 2.05
C VAL A 105 -9.81 7.35 3.48
N GLN A 106 -10.69 7.56 4.45
CA GLN A 106 -10.43 7.41 5.89
C GLN A 106 -9.97 5.99 6.22
N GLU A 107 -10.71 4.97 5.78
CA GLU A 107 -10.33 3.57 5.99
C GLU A 107 -9.02 3.23 5.29
N ARG A 108 -8.80 3.72 4.07
CA ARG A 108 -7.56 3.46 3.33
C ARG A 108 -6.34 4.02 4.07
N LEU A 109 -6.45 5.25 4.58
CA LEU A 109 -5.38 5.87 5.35
C LEU A 109 -5.18 5.14 6.67
N ALA A 110 -6.25 4.84 7.42
CA ALA A 110 -6.17 4.13 8.69
C ALA A 110 -5.55 2.74 8.57
N VAL A 111 -5.92 1.96 7.55
CA VAL A 111 -5.30 0.65 7.24
C VAL A 111 -3.80 0.81 7.04
N THR A 112 -3.39 1.84 6.30
CA THR A 112 -1.99 2.10 5.98
C THR A 112 -1.21 2.53 7.21
N LEU A 113 -1.73 3.48 7.99
CA LEU A 113 -1.10 3.92 9.23
C LEU A 113 -0.98 2.79 10.24
N ARG A 114 -2.04 1.98 10.39
CA ARG A 114 -2.01 0.80 11.26
C ARG A 114 -0.93 -0.19 10.83
N PHE A 115 -0.83 -0.46 9.53
CA PHE A 115 0.22 -1.31 8.96
C PHE A 115 1.63 -0.77 9.28
N LEU A 116 1.87 0.52 9.07
CA LEU A 116 3.16 1.16 9.34
C LEU A 116 3.49 1.22 10.84
N ALA A 117 2.48 1.41 11.68
CA ALA A 117 2.60 1.54 13.12
C ALA A 117 2.95 0.22 13.82
N THR A 118 2.36 -0.89 13.39
CA THR A 118 2.50 -2.18 14.08
C THR A 118 3.17 -3.27 13.26
N GLY A 119 3.36 -3.08 11.96
CA GLY A 119 3.89 -4.12 11.07
C GLY A 119 2.97 -5.33 10.93
N ASP A 120 1.66 -5.15 11.11
CA ASP A 120 0.71 -6.25 11.08
C ASP A 120 0.63 -6.89 9.68
N SER A 121 0.30 -8.19 9.62
CA SER A 121 0.13 -8.87 8.35
C SER A 121 -1.08 -8.32 7.59
N PHE A 122 -1.01 -8.27 6.25
CA PHE A 122 -2.16 -7.91 5.42
C PHE A 122 -3.37 -8.83 5.64
N LYS A 123 -3.13 -10.05 6.15
CA LYS A 123 -4.19 -11.00 6.45
C LYS A 123 -4.94 -10.62 7.73
N SER A 124 -4.24 -10.20 8.79
CA SER A 124 -4.87 -9.69 10.00
C SER A 124 -5.71 -8.43 9.71
N LEU A 125 -5.11 -7.46 9.02
CA LEU A 125 -5.81 -6.24 8.59
C LEU A 125 -7.03 -6.53 7.70
N SER A 126 -6.98 -7.60 6.91
CA SER A 126 -8.12 -8.04 6.08
C SER A 126 -9.35 -8.41 6.93
N PHE A 127 -9.13 -9.02 8.08
CA PHE A 127 -10.21 -9.38 9.01
C PHE A 127 -10.70 -8.16 9.78
N LEU A 128 -9.79 -7.32 10.26
CA LEU A 128 -10.11 -6.11 11.02
C LEU A 128 -11.01 -5.16 10.22
N PHE A 129 -10.63 -4.85 8.99
CA PHE A 129 -11.36 -3.89 8.15
C PHE A 129 -12.39 -4.53 7.21
N LYS A 130 -12.53 -5.87 7.23
CA LYS A 130 -13.41 -6.64 6.32
C LYS A 130 -13.11 -6.37 4.83
N ILE A 131 -11.84 -6.16 4.52
CA ILE A 131 -11.32 -5.89 3.16
C ILE A 131 -10.52 -7.12 2.71
N SER A 132 -10.47 -7.43 1.41
CA SER A 132 -9.62 -8.55 0.95
C SER A 132 -8.14 -8.24 1.17
N SER A 133 -7.33 -9.22 1.57
CA SER A 133 -5.89 -8.98 1.81
C SER A 133 -5.15 -8.48 0.57
N GLN A 134 -5.59 -8.84 -0.64
CA GLN A 134 -5.04 -8.25 -1.88
C GLN A 134 -5.38 -6.77 -2.01
N THR A 135 -6.61 -6.38 -1.66
CA THR A 135 -7.02 -4.98 -1.66
C THR A 135 -6.30 -4.18 -0.59
N VAL A 136 -6.14 -4.73 0.63
CA VAL A 136 -5.32 -4.11 1.69
C VAL A 136 -3.92 -3.80 1.18
N SER A 137 -3.24 -4.78 0.58
CA SER A 137 -1.89 -4.58 0.02
C SER A 137 -1.84 -3.46 -1.02
N ARG A 138 -2.84 -3.38 -1.92
CA ARG A 138 -2.94 -2.27 -2.88
C ARG A 138 -3.21 -0.93 -2.21
N CYS A 139 -4.11 -0.90 -1.23
CA CYS A 139 -4.43 0.31 -0.47
C CYS A 139 -3.19 0.86 0.22
N VAL A 140 -2.43 0.00 0.92
CA VAL A 140 -1.18 0.38 1.59
C VAL A 140 -0.19 0.95 0.57
N HIS A 141 0.03 0.26 -0.54
CA HIS A 141 0.98 0.71 -1.57
C HIS A 141 0.59 2.06 -2.20
N GLU A 142 -0.65 2.19 -2.66
CA GLU A 142 -1.15 3.45 -3.26
C GLU A 142 -1.08 4.61 -2.27
N THR A 143 -1.41 4.36 -1.00
CA THR A 143 -1.41 5.40 0.05
C THR A 143 0.01 5.80 0.42
N CYS A 144 0.96 4.85 0.51
CA CYS A 144 2.37 5.19 0.75
C CYS A 144 2.95 6.06 -0.36
N ILE A 145 2.63 5.78 -1.63
CA ILE A 145 3.07 6.62 -2.75
C ILE A 145 2.54 8.05 -2.60
N ALA A 146 1.23 8.19 -2.33
CA ALA A 146 0.61 9.49 -2.16
C ALA A 146 1.17 10.26 -0.94
N LEU A 147 1.44 9.56 0.17
CA LEU A 147 2.09 10.14 1.35
C LEU A 147 3.49 10.66 1.04
N ILE A 148 4.30 9.88 0.32
CA ILE A 148 5.66 10.30 -0.08
C ILE A 148 5.60 11.55 -0.95
N GLU A 149 4.67 11.61 -1.91
CA GLU A 149 4.51 12.75 -2.81
C GLU A 149 4.14 14.03 -2.06
N ILE A 150 3.19 13.94 -1.13
CA ILE A 150 2.68 15.10 -0.38
C ILE A 150 3.68 15.55 0.69
N LEU A 151 4.25 14.62 1.44
CA LEU A 151 5.13 14.93 2.58
C LEU A 151 6.57 15.24 2.16
N LYS A 152 6.92 15.05 0.88
CA LYS A 152 8.27 15.31 0.35
C LYS A 152 8.86 16.66 0.77
N TYR A 153 8.03 17.70 0.81
CA TYR A 153 8.46 19.07 1.12
C TYR A 153 8.42 19.39 2.62
N GLU A 154 7.68 18.61 3.41
CA GLU A 154 7.54 18.79 4.86
C GLU A 154 8.62 18.03 5.64
N ILE A 155 9.10 16.90 5.08
CA ILE A 155 10.14 16.09 5.72
C ILE A 155 11.52 16.71 5.43
N LYS A 156 12.03 17.50 6.38
CA LYS A 156 13.46 17.84 6.44
C LYS A 156 14.24 16.64 6.94
N VAL A 157 14.54 15.68 6.06
CA VAL A 157 15.57 14.67 6.38
C VAL A 157 16.91 15.40 6.35
N SER A 158 17.63 15.44 7.47
CA SER A 158 19.03 15.82 7.44
C SER A 158 19.73 14.88 6.46
N ASN A 159 20.32 15.42 5.39
CA ASN A 159 21.12 14.66 4.42
C ASN A 159 22.41 14.14 5.09
N SER A 160 22.28 13.31 6.13
CA SER A 160 23.37 12.49 6.64
C SER A 160 23.59 11.40 5.61
N LYS A 161 24.68 11.55 4.84
CA LYS A 161 25.21 10.54 3.93
C LYS A 161 25.15 9.18 4.64
N ILE A 162 24.30 8.29 4.15
CA ILE A 162 24.32 6.89 4.55
C ILE A 162 25.62 6.34 3.95
N ILE A 163 26.58 6.07 4.85
CA ILE A 163 27.87 5.42 4.56
C ILE A 163 27.61 3.93 4.32
#